data_AF-A0A969LC42-F1
#
_entry.id   AF-A0A969LC42-F1
#
_cell.length_a   1.000
_cell.length_b   1.000
_cell.length_c   1.000
_cell.angle_alpha   90.00
_cell.angle_beta   90.00
_cell.angle_gamma   90.00
#
_symmetry.space_group_name_H-M   'P 1'
#
loop_
_entity.id
_entity.type
_entity.pdbx_description
1 polymer ?
#
loop_
_entity_poly.entity_id
_entity_poly.type
_entity_poly.pdbx_seq_one_letter_code
_entity_poly.pdbx_strand_id
1 'polypeptide(L)'
;QPFVAATPSPIGSDTTKSHESISLYRLYTPQLPTDIQAFINKLAFNLHSIFFYLAIPWFYDRYRGWVKLSGFGAKSLRHFDASPYLTMLMIMLPLLVWASFQPAFLHAYPRYLPGSAEACWQVSPWLTVTVYELSYAAQFVALEIFFRGFIVLALARFLGSGAVFPMVAVYAYIHFLKPMPEAIGSVFGGYILGVIAFYSRSVLGGNMHPYWRSLANGGAGVLAVINDP
;
A
#
# COMPACT_ATOMS: atom_id res chain seq x y z
N GLN A 1 -60.73 -36.92 3.91
CA GLN A 1 -59.30 -37.11 3.60
C GLN A 1 -58.66 -35.73 3.69
N PRO A 2 -57.82 -35.47 4.71
CA PRO A 2 -57.45 -34.11 5.11
C PRO A 2 -56.34 -33.52 4.24
N PHE A 3 -56.30 -32.19 4.26
CA PHE A 3 -55.33 -31.30 3.64
C PHE A 3 -53.90 -31.63 4.12
N VAL A 4 -53.05 -32.12 3.22
CA VAL A 4 -51.62 -32.38 3.50
C VAL A 4 -50.89 -31.04 3.51
N ALA A 5 -50.47 -30.61 4.70
CA ALA A 5 -49.58 -29.48 4.87
C ALA A 5 -48.21 -29.81 4.26
N ALA A 6 -47.78 -29.02 3.26
CA ALA A 6 -46.43 -29.08 2.76
C ALA A 6 -45.46 -28.60 3.86
N THR A 7 -44.64 -29.51 4.37
CA THR A 7 -43.49 -29.20 5.21
C THR A 7 -42.51 -28.33 4.42
N PRO A 8 -42.07 -27.16 4.94
CA PRO A 8 -41.02 -26.41 4.28
C PRO A 8 -39.72 -27.20 4.38
N SER A 9 -39.12 -27.52 3.23
CA SER A 9 -37.77 -28.06 3.15
C SER A 9 -36.79 -27.12 3.87
N PRO A 10 -35.79 -27.64 4.60
CA PRO A 10 -34.76 -26.78 5.18
C PRO A 10 -33.96 -26.20 4.00
N ILE A 11 -34.18 -24.93 3.72
CA ILE A 11 -33.28 -24.12 2.90
C ILE A 11 -31.98 -24.09 3.70
N GLY A 12 -31.07 -25.02 3.37
CA GLY A 12 -29.68 -24.95 3.78
C GLY A 12 -29.11 -23.66 3.23
N SER A 13 -29.10 -22.62 4.06
CA SER A 13 -28.35 -21.41 3.85
C SER A 13 -26.87 -21.75 4.00
N ASP A 14 -26.30 -22.34 2.96
CA ASP A 14 -24.85 -22.40 2.81
C ASP A 14 -24.37 -21.01 2.39
N THR A 15 -24.29 -20.10 3.36
CA THR A 15 -23.74 -18.74 3.24
C THR A 15 -22.22 -18.73 3.32
N THR A 16 -21.55 -19.87 3.08
CA THR A 16 -20.08 -19.94 3.03
C THR A 16 -19.50 -19.80 1.62
N LYS A 17 -20.24 -19.18 0.70
CA LYS A 17 -19.62 -18.52 -0.46
C LYS A 17 -18.91 -17.26 0.01
N SER A 18 -17.86 -17.46 0.80
CA SER A 18 -16.78 -16.49 0.98
C SER A 18 -16.41 -15.98 -0.40
N HIS A 19 -16.24 -14.66 -0.50
CA HIS A 19 -15.95 -13.96 -1.74
C HIS A 19 -14.68 -14.52 -2.39
N GLU A 20 -14.80 -15.57 -3.20
CA GLU A 20 -13.74 -16.03 -4.09
C GLU A 20 -13.55 -14.91 -5.11
N SER A 21 -12.64 -13.99 -4.80
CA SER A 21 -12.11 -13.09 -5.79
C SER A 21 -11.52 -13.98 -6.89
N ILE A 22 -12.20 -14.02 -8.04
CA ILE A 22 -11.68 -14.68 -9.23
C ILE A 22 -10.42 -13.90 -9.61
N SER A 23 -9.29 -14.40 -9.12
CA SER A 23 -7.97 -13.94 -9.51
C SER A 23 -7.89 -14.02 -11.02
N LEU A 24 -7.64 -12.89 -11.70
CA LEU A 24 -7.43 -12.83 -13.15
C LEU A 24 -6.39 -13.86 -13.63
N TYR A 25 -5.48 -14.24 -12.73
CA TYR A 25 -4.40 -15.19 -12.97
C TYR A 25 -4.81 -16.66 -12.83
N ARG A 26 -5.99 -16.97 -12.25
CA ARG A 26 -6.55 -18.34 -12.17
C ARG A 26 -6.81 -18.92 -13.57
N LEU A 27 -7.02 -18.06 -14.58
CA LEU A 27 -7.18 -18.47 -15.98
C LEU A 27 -5.92 -19.10 -16.58
N TYR A 28 -4.73 -18.77 -16.07
CA TYR A 28 -3.44 -19.16 -16.64
C TYR A 28 -2.74 -20.31 -15.90
N THR A 29 -3.31 -20.79 -14.79
CA THR A 29 -2.73 -21.87 -13.98
C THR A 29 -3.67 -23.06 -13.69
N PRO A 30 -4.60 -23.44 -14.60
CA PRO A 30 -5.64 -24.42 -14.26
C PRO A 30 -5.10 -25.83 -13.98
N GLN A 31 -3.86 -26.17 -14.39
CA GLN A 31 -3.28 -27.50 -14.16
C GLN A 31 -2.42 -27.62 -12.89
N LEU A 32 -2.18 -26.53 -12.16
CA LEU A 32 -1.32 -26.56 -10.96
C LEU A 32 -2.14 -26.90 -9.70
N PRO A 33 -1.55 -27.52 -8.68
CA PRO A 33 -2.17 -27.64 -7.37
C PRO A 33 -2.64 -26.27 -6.85
N THR A 34 -3.81 -26.22 -6.21
CA THR A 34 -4.47 -24.99 -5.73
C THR A 34 -3.55 -24.09 -4.91
N ASP A 35 -2.67 -24.70 -4.15
CA ASP A 35 -1.67 -24.03 -3.32
C ASP A 35 -0.57 -23.33 -4.10
N ILE A 36 -0.06 -23.99 -5.15
CA ILE A 36 0.89 -23.38 -6.08
C ILE A 36 0.22 -22.21 -6.82
N GLN A 37 -1.03 -22.40 -7.25
CA GLN A 37 -1.79 -21.32 -7.89
C GLN A 37 -1.90 -20.12 -6.95
N ALA A 38 -2.21 -20.33 -5.67
CA ALA A 38 -2.31 -19.25 -4.69
C ALA A 38 -0.99 -18.48 -4.53
N PHE A 39 0.15 -19.17 -4.46
CA PHE A 39 1.47 -18.52 -4.38
C PHE A 39 1.79 -17.72 -5.64
N ILE A 40 1.63 -18.33 -6.82
CA ILE A 40 1.89 -17.68 -8.11
C ILE A 40 0.98 -16.46 -8.30
N ASN A 41 -0.30 -16.57 -7.93
CA ASN A 41 -1.26 -15.46 -8.05
C ASN A 41 -0.85 -14.26 -7.17
N LYS A 42 -0.36 -14.51 -5.95
CA LYS A 42 0.15 -13.44 -5.07
C LYS A 42 1.38 -12.77 -5.65
N LEU A 43 2.33 -13.56 -6.18
CA LEU A 43 3.53 -13.03 -6.81
C LEU A 43 3.20 -12.24 -8.08
N ALA A 44 2.32 -12.78 -8.93
CA ALA A 44 1.86 -12.14 -10.16
C ALA A 44 1.13 -10.82 -9.85
N PHE A 45 0.29 -10.79 -8.82
CA PHE A 45 -0.34 -9.56 -8.33
C PHE A 45 0.72 -8.53 -7.91
N ASN A 46 1.71 -8.91 -7.10
CA ASN A 46 2.77 -8.01 -6.67
C ASN A 46 3.55 -7.44 -7.86
N LEU A 47 3.97 -8.29 -8.79
CA LEU A 47 4.72 -7.88 -9.99
C LEU A 47 3.89 -6.98 -10.92
N HIS A 48 2.62 -7.33 -11.14
CA HIS A 48 1.70 -6.50 -11.92
C HIS A 48 1.52 -5.13 -11.28
N SER A 49 1.29 -5.06 -9.97
CA SER A 49 1.19 -3.77 -9.26
C SER A 49 2.46 -2.95 -9.39
N ILE A 50 3.64 -3.56 -9.21
CA ILE A 50 4.93 -2.87 -9.40
C ILE A 50 5.01 -2.27 -10.79
N PHE A 51 4.67 -3.06 -11.81
CA PHE A 51 4.69 -2.59 -13.20
C PHE A 51 3.82 -1.34 -13.38
N PHE A 52 2.56 -1.35 -12.93
CA PHE A 52 1.67 -0.19 -13.12
C PHE A 52 2.08 1.03 -12.28
N TYR A 53 2.50 0.82 -11.04
CA TYR A 53 2.95 1.90 -10.18
C TYR A 53 4.21 2.60 -10.70
N LEU A 54 5.08 1.89 -11.42
CA LEU A 54 6.31 2.46 -12.01
C LEU A 54 6.14 2.91 -13.46
N ALA A 55 5.29 2.24 -14.24
CA ALA A 55 5.07 2.57 -15.65
C ALA A 55 4.51 3.98 -15.81
N ILE A 56 3.52 4.37 -15.00
CA ILE A 56 2.90 5.70 -15.12
C ILE A 56 3.91 6.83 -14.84
N PRO A 57 4.65 6.84 -13.71
CA PRO A 57 5.71 7.81 -13.48
C PRO A 57 6.78 7.79 -14.58
N TRP A 58 7.21 6.61 -15.01
CA TRP A 58 8.24 6.45 -16.05
C TRP A 58 7.81 7.02 -17.40
N PHE A 59 6.59 6.74 -17.84
CA PHE A 59 6.04 7.33 -19.06
C PHE A 59 5.93 8.84 -18.94
N TYR A 60 5.32 9.35 -17.87
CA TYR A 60 5.17 10.79 -17.64
C TYR A 60 6.50 11.53 -17.72
N ASP A 61 7.50 10.97 -17.04
CA ASP A 61 8.87 11.45 -17.01
C ASP A 61 9.50 11.53 -18.41
N ARG A 62 9.32 10.47 -19.22
CA ARG A 62 9.81 10.42 -20.61
C ARG A 62 9.13 11.43 -21.54
N TYR A 63 7.86 11.76 -21.32
CA TYR A 63 7.09 12.70 -22.14
C TYR A 63 7.32 14.17 -21.78
N ARG A 64 7.47 14.50 -20.49
CA ARG A 64 7.55 15.89 -20.01
C ARG A 64 8.95 16.37 -19.68
N GLY A 65 9.94 15.48 -19.70
CA GLY A 65 11.26 15.76 -19.14
C GLY A 65 11.18 15.73 -17.61
N TRP A 66 12.22 15.18 -16.97
CA TRP A 66 12.18 14.81 -15.56
C TRP A 66 11.57 15.88 -14.67
N VAL A 67 10.44 15.55 -14.04
CA VAL A 67 10.23 16.04 -12.68
C VAL A 67 11.45 15.52 -11.96
N LYS A 68 12.34 16.40 -11.49
CA LYS A 68 13.40 15.97 -10.57
C LYS A 68 12.68 15.43 -9.33
N LEU A 69 12.34 14.15 -9.36
CA LEU A 69 11.89 13.37 -8.22
C LEU A 69 13.13 13.30 -7.33
N SER A 70 13.37 14.35 -6.56
CA SER A 70 14.55 14.57 -5.72
C SER A 70 14.74 13.51 -4.62
N GLY A 71 13.94 12.44 -4.62
CA GLY A 71 13.98 11.33 -3.68
C GLY A 71 14.69 10.04 -4.15
N PHE A 72 15.13 9.92 -5.42
CA PHE A 72 15.72 8.67 -5.96
C PHE A 72 17.21 8.78 -6.32
N GLY A 73 18.01 9.30 -5.40
CA GLY A 73 19.46 9.31 -5.58
C GLY A 73 20.22 9.27 -4.25
N ALA A 74 21.50 8.92 -4.30
CA ALA A 74 22.38 8.85 -3.12
C ALA A 74 22.37 10.12 -2.25
N LYS A 75 22.04 11.28 -2.84
CA LYS A 75 21.86 12.56 -2.13
C LYS A 75 20.62 12.59 -1.23
N SER A 76 19.55 11.87 -1.57
CA SER A 76 18.34 11.75 -0.73
C SER A 76 18.56 10.85 0.49
N LEU A 77 19.45 9.85 0.41
CA LEU A 77 19.79 8.98 1.54
C LEU A 77 20.65 9.69 2.58
N ARG A 78 21.46 10.68 2.16
CA ARG A 78 22.38 11.42 3.04
C ARG A 78 21.67 12.37 4.02
N HIS A 79 20.38 12.62 3.78
CA HIS A 79 19.56 13.58 4.50
C HIS A 79 18.23 12.95 4.96
N PHE A 80 18.19 11.63 5.11
CA PHE A 80 17.02 10.93 5.60
C PHE A 80 16.81 11.23 7.09
N ASP A 81 15.66 11.81 7.45
CA ASP A 81 15.25 12.00 8.84
C ASP A 81 14.26 10.92 9.23
N ALA A 82 14.71 9.95 10.03
CA ALA A 82 13.89 8.84 10.49
C ALA A 82 12.88 9.23 11.60
N SER A 83 13.06 10.38 12.26
CA SER A 83 12.28 10.79 13.43
C SER A 83 10.76 10.85 13.20
N PRO A 84 10.24 11.49 12.13
CA PRO A 84 8.80 11.51 11.88
C PRO A 84 8.24 10.11 11.61
N TYR A 85 8.98 9.26 10.91
CA TYR A 85 8.58 7.89 10.62
C TYR A 85 8.55 7.02 11.88
N LEU A 86 9.55 7.16 12.76
CA LEU A 86 9.61 6.43 14.03
C LEU A 86 8.52 6.90 14.99
N THR A 87 8.26 8.21 15.06
CA THR A 87 7.15 8.76 15.85
C THR A 87 5.81 8.21 15.38
N MET A 88 5.58 8.21 14.07
CA MET A 88 4.36 7.64 13.49
C MET A 88 4.26 6.13 13.78
N LEU A 89 5.37 5.40 13.67
CA LEU A 89 5.42 3.98 14.02
C LEU A 89 5.07 3.76 15.50
N MET A 90 5.61 4.55 16.42
CA MET A 90 5.31 4.45 17.85
C MET A 90 3.85 4.75 18.17
N ILE A 91 3.20 5.65 17.43
CA ILE A 91 1.76 5.93 17.56
C ILE A 91 0.91 4.82 16.94
N MET A 92 1.33 4.28 15.80
CA MET A 92 0.63 3.18 15.12
C MET A 92 0.80 1.85 15.87
N LEU A 93 1.93 1.64 16.55
CA LEU A 93 2.25 0.39 17.24
C LEU A 93 1.15 -0.06 18.24
N PRO A 94 0.65 0.78 19.16
CA PRO A 94 -0.45 0.37 20.05
C PRO A 94 -1.73 0.06 19.29
N LEU A 95 -2.03 0.79 18.21
CA LEU A 95 -3.19 0.51 17.36
C LEU A 95 -3.05 -0.82 16.62
N LEU A 96 -1.85 -1.13 16.12
CA LEU A 96 -1.53 -2.40 15.46
C LEU A 96 -1.57 -3.57 16.43
N VAL A 97 -1.02 -3.40 17.64
CA VAL A 97 -1.11 -4.40 18.71
C VAL A 97 -2.56 -4.66 19.06
N TRP A 98 -3.37 -3.62 19.29
CA TRP A 98 -4.80 -3.79 19.55
C TRP A 98 -5.57 -4.43 18.38
N ALA A 99 -5.27 -4.02 17.14
CA ALA A 99 -5.87 -4.59 15.93
C ALA A 99 -5.50 -6.07 15.75
N SER A 100 -4.30 -6.50 16.18
CA SER A 100 -3.85 -7.89 16.05
C SER A 100 -4.69 -8.91 16.83
N PHE A 101 -5.43 -8.46 17.85
CA PHE A 101 -6.37 -9.29 18.60
C PHE A 101 -7.79 -9.31 18.00
N GLN A 102 -8.05 -8.53 16.95
CA GLN A 102 -9.38 -8.44 16.37
C GLN A 102 -9.63 -9.59 15.38
N PRO A 103 -10.79 -10.26 15.42
CA PRO A 103 -11.11 -11.39 14.53
C PRO A 103 -11.00 -11.04 13.04
N ALA A 104 -11.42 -9.84 12.66
CA ALA A 104 -11.32 -9.35 11.29
C ALA A 104 -9.86 -9.24 10.79
N PHE A 105 -8.93 -8.89 11.70
CA PHE A 105 -7.51 -8.80 11.38
C PHE A 105 -6.90 -10.20 11.24
N LEU A 106 -7.23 -11.12 12.14
CA LEU A 106 -6.77 -12.53 12.09
C LEU A 106 -7.33 -13.31 10.89
N HIS A 107 -8.45 -12.87 10.31
CA HIS A 107 -8.98 -13.44 9.07
C HIS A 107 -8.29 -12.85 7.82
N ALA A 108 -7.85 -11.59 7.89
CA ALA A 108 -7.15 -10.91 6.80
C ALA A 108 -5.64 -11.24 6.75
N TYR A 109 -5.04 -11.59 7.90
CA TYR A 109 -3.63 -11.93 8.06
C TYR A 109 -3.51 -13.27 8.78
N PRO A 110 -2.63 -14.18 8.32
CA PRO A 110 -1.43 -13.91 7.54
C PRO A 110 -1.63 -13.82 6.01
N ARG A 111 -0.93 -12.87 5.36
CA ARG A 111 -1.03 -12.70 3.91
C ARG A 111 -0.38 -13.82 3.09
N TYR A 112 0.55 -14.56 3.67
CA TYR A 112 1.09 -15.79 3.09
C TYR A 112 1.20 -16.84 4.19
N LEU A 113 0.69 -18.04 3.91
CA LEU A 113 0.80 -19.20 4.79
C LEU A 113 1.79 -20.18 4.16
N PRO A 114 2.96 -20.43 4.78
CA PRO A 114 3.81 -21.54 4.38
C PRO A 114 3.07 -22.86 4.67
N GLY A 115 3.18 -23.83 3.76
CA GLY A 115 2.77 -25.21 4.04
C GLY A 115 2.52 -26.08 2.82
N SER A 116 2.41 -25.52 1.62
CA SER A 116 1.85 -26.26 0.48
C SER A 116 2.56 -26.03 -0.85
N ALA A 117 2.92 -24.80 -1.21
CA ALA A 117 3.70 -24.54 -2.42
C ALA A 117 5.13 -25.11 -2.32
N GLU A 118 5.77 -24.93 -1.17
CA GLU A 118 7.11 -25.43 -0.88
C GLU A 118 7.16 -26.96 -0.78
N ALA A 119 6.09 -27.57 -0.27
CA ALA A 119 5.96 -29.02 -0.18
C ALA A 119 5.83 -29.65 -1.57
N CYS A 120 5.08 -29.01 -2.48
CA CYS A 120 4.94 -29.47 -3.85
C CYS A 120 6.22 -29.28 -4.68
N TRP A 121 6.96 -28.19 -4.47
CA TRP A 121 8.24 -27.95 -5.15
C TRP A 121 9.44 -28.60 -4.46
N GLN A 122 9.23 -29.28 -3.32
CA GLN A 122 10.29 -29.85 -2.48
C GLN A 122 11.39 -28.84 -2.13
N VAL A 123 10.99 -27.59 -1.90
CA VAL A 123 11.90 -26.50 -1.52
C VAL A 123 11.74 -26.15 -0.05
N SER A 124 12.71 -25.41 0.47
CA SER A 124 12.63 -24.88 1.84
C SER A 124 11.48 -23.88 1.97
N PRO A 125 10.65 -23.94 3.03
CA PRO A 125 9.64 -22.92 3.33
C PRO A 125 10.23 -21.51 3.41
N TRP A 126 11.49 -21.39 3.85
CA TRP A 126 12.19 -20.11 3.91
C TRP A 126 12.35 -19.47 2.53
N LEU A 127 12.53 -20.27 1.48
CA LEU A 127 12.66 -19.74 0.12
C LEU A 127 11.36 -19.08 -0.35
N THR A 128 10.22 -19.76 -0.17
CA THR A 128 8.92 -19.22 -0.61
C THR A 128 8.51 -18.00 0.21
N VAL A 129 8.74 -18.02 1.53
CA VAL A 129 8.55 -16.85 2.40
C VAL A 129 9.43 -15.69 1.94
N THR A 130 10.74 -15.89 1.76
CA THR A 130 11.65 -14.81 1.35
C THR A 130 11.28 -14.23 -0.02
N VAL A 131 10.96 -15.07 -1.00
CA VAL A 131 10.53 -14.59 -2.34
C VAL A 131 9.25 -13.76 -2.23
N TYR A 132 8.27 -14.25 -1.47
CA TYR A 132 7.02 -13.53 -1.25
C TYR A 132 7.28 -12.18 -0.55
N GLU A 133 8.03 -12.17 0.56
CA GLU A 133 8.33 -10.95 1.33
C GLU A 133 9.12 -9.92 0.51
N LEU A 134 10.09 -10.35 -0.29
CA LEU A 134 10.83 -9.44 -1.19
C LEU A 134 9.93 -8.85 -2.27
N SER A 135 9.05 -9.66 -2.87
CA SER A 135 8.09 -9.17 -3.86
C SER A 135 7.10 -8.18 -3.26
N TYR A 136 6.66 -8.45 -2.02
CA TYR A 136 5.75 -7.61 -1.28
C TYR A 136 6.40 -6.29 -0.86
N ALA A 137 7.63 -6.34 -0.37
CA ALA A 137 8.43 -5.16 -0.05
C ALA A 137 8.70 -4.30 -1.30
N ALA A 138 9.03 -4.92 -2.43
CA ALA A 138 9.21 -4.22 -3.70
C ALA A 138 7.92 -3.56 -4.19
N GLN A 139 6.77 -4.24 -4.05
CA GLN A 139 5.45 -3.67 -4.34
C GLN A 139 5.16 -2.46 -3.46
N PHE A 140 5.45 -2.55 -2.16
CA PHE A 140 5.28 -1.44 -1.23
C PHE A 140 6.16 -0.24 -1.62
N VAL A 141 7.43 -0.46 -1.97
CA VAL A 141 8.32 0.61 -2.44
C VAL A 141 7.78 1.25 -3.73
N ALA A 142 7.35 0.45 -4.71
CA ALA A 142 6.77 0.96 -5.95
C ALA A 142 5.49 1.79 -5.71
N LEU A 143 4.65 1.34 -4.80
CA LEU A 143 3.47 2.07 -4.35
C LEU A 143 3.86 3.43 -3.75
N GLU A 144 4.87 3.49 -2.88
CA GLU A 144 5.30 4.75 -2.27
C GLU A 144 5.89 5.73 -3.29
N ILE A 145 6.61 5.21 -4.28
CA ILE A 145 7.07 5.99 -5.44
C ILE A 145 5.90 6.61 -6.17
N PHE A 146 4.84 5.84 -6.40
CA PHE A 146 3.67 6.31 -7.12
C PHE A 146 2.89 7.36 -6.33
N PHE A 147 2.52 7.08 -5.08
CA PHE A 147 1.68 7.99 -4.29
C PHE A 147 2.44 9.24 -3.84
N ARG A 148 3.60 9.07 -3.19
CA ARG A 148 4.37 10.20 -2.65
C ARG A 148 5.25 10.85 -3.72
N GLY A 149 5.92 10.04 -4.53
CA GLY A 149 6.81 10.55 -5.56
C GLY A 149 6.03 11.19 -6.70
N PHE A 150 5.14 10.42 -7.32
CA PHE A 150 4.44 10.87 -8.50
C PHE A 150 3.22 11.73 -8.18
N ILE A 151 2.19 11.22 -7.50
CA ILE A 151 0.94 11.98 -7.30
C ILE A 151 1.21 13.29 -6.55
N VAL A 152 1.86 13.24 -5.39
CA VAL A 152 2.11 14.47 -4.60
C VAL A 152 3.04 15.43 -5.35
N LEU A 153 4.24 15.01 -5.77
CA LEU A 153 5.21 15.95 -6.32
C LEU A 153 4.89 16.39 -7.77
N ALA A 154 4.26 15.53 -8.58
CA ALA A 154 3.84 15.93 -9.93
C ALA A 154 2.67 16.91 -9.86
N LEU A 155 1.70 16.69 -8.96
CA LEU A 155 0.56 17.59 -8.79
C LEU A 155 0.87 18.83 -7.95
N ALA A 156 1.93 18.81 -7.14
CA ALA A 156 2.36 19.95 -6.33
C ALA A 156 2.53 21.24 -7.15
N ARG A 157 2.97 21.13 -8.42
CA ARG A 157 3.12 22.30 -9.31
C ARG A 157 1.78 22.94 -9.72
N PHE A 158 0.68 22.19 -9.66
CA PHE A 158 -0.65 22.63 -10.09
C PHE A 158 -1.54 22.98 -8.90
N LEU A 159 -1.45 22.21 -7.82
CA LEU A 159 -2.34 22.29 -6.67
C LEU A 159 -1.64 22.79 -5.39
N GLY A 160 -0.33 23.00 -5.42
CA GLY A 160 0.45 23.28 -4.21
C GLY A 160 0.25 22.18 -3.16
N SER A 161 0.03 22.59 -1.90
CA SER A 161 -0.26 21.67 -0.80
C SER A 161 -1.56 20.87 -1.00
N GLY A 162 -2.47 21.35 -1.86
CA GLY A 162 -3.69 20.64 -2.25
C GLY A 162 -3.43 19.31 -2.97
N ALA A 163 -2.21 19.06 -3.45
CA ALA A 163 -1.82 17.80 -4.08
C ALA A 163 -1.90 16.57 -3.14
N VAL A 164 -1.93 16.79 -1.83
CA VAL A 164 -2.07 15.70 -0.84
C VAL A 164 -3.48 15.09 -0.88
N PHE A 165 -4.54 15.89 -1.10
CA PHE A 165 -5.92 15.38 -1.11
C PHE A 165 -6.21 14.32 -2.18
N PRO A 166 -5.87 14.52 -3.47
CA PRO A 166 -6.08 13.48 -4.48
C PRO A 166 -5.23 12.24 -4.20
N MET A 167 -4.03 12.40 -3.62
CA MET A 167 -3.23 11.26 -3.18
C MET A 167 -3.96 10.45 -2.11
N VAL A 168 -4.44 11.11 -1.04
CA VAL A 168 -5.16 10.47 0.07
C VAL A 168 -6.43 9.79 -0.40
N ALA A 169 -7.20 10.41 -1.30
CA ALA A 169 -8.43 9.84 -1.83
C ALA A 169 -8.17 8.51 -2.55
N VAL A 170 -7.17 8.47 -3.44
CA VAL A 170 -6.79 7.23 -4.15
C VAL A 170 -6.19 6.21 -3.18
N TYR A 171 -5.42 6.66 -2.19
CA TYR A 171 -4.78 5.77 -1.22
C TYR A 171 -5.80 5.09 -0.30
N ALA A 172 -6.85 5.82 0.11
CA ALA A 172 -7.98 5.28 0.84
C ALA A 172 -8.78 4.29 -0.03
N TYR A 173 -8.97 4.61 -1.32
CA TYR A 173 -9.70 3.75 -2.24
C TYR A 173 -9.10 2.35 -2.35
N ILE A 174 -7.77 2.23 -2.46
CA ILE A 174 -7.10 0.93 -2.53
C ILE A 174 -7.15 0.14 -1.20
N HIS A 175 -7.59 0.77 -0.09
CA HIS A 175 -7.76 0.13 1.21
C HIS A 175 -9.23 -0.23 1.52
N PHE A 176 -10.21 0.13 0.69
CA PHE A 176 -11.62 -0.13 0.99
C PHE A 176 -11.99 -1.61 1.11
N LEU A 177 -11.24 -2.50 0.46
CA LEU A 177 -11.47 -3.94 0.54
C LEU A 177 -10.75 -4.59 1.73
N LYS A 178 -10.01 -3.81 2.53
CA LYS A 178 -9.33 -4.27 3.74
C LYS A 178 -10.19 -4.04 4.98
N PRO A 179 -9.85 -4.65 6.14
CA PRO A 179 -10.54 -4.36 7.40
C PRO A 179 -10.69 -2.86 7.64
N MET A 180 -11.87 -2.45 8.12
CA MET A 180 -12.24 -1.03 8.30
C MET A 180 -11.15 -0.18 9.02
N PRO A 181 -10.48 -0.66 10.08
CA PRO A 181 -9.41 0.11 10.73
C PRO A 181 -8.23 0.43 9.80
N GLU A 182 -7.90 -0.44 8.83
CA GLU A 182 -6.86 -0.17 7.84
C GLU A 182 -7.29 0.89 6.83
N ALA A 183 -8.56 0.87 6.40
CA ALA A 183 -9.08 1.90 5.51
C ALA A 183 -9.06 3.28 6.17
N ILE A 184 -9.52 3.38 7.42
CA ILE A 184 -9.45 4.62 8.20
C ILE A 184 -7.99 5.04 8.43
N GLY A 185 -7.15 4.09 8.85
CA GLY A 185 -5.73 4.32 9.07
C GLY A 185 -5.00 4.81 7.81
N SER A 186 -5.40 4.34 6.62
CA SER A 186 -4.83 4.78 5.34
C SER A 186 -5.13 6.24 5.02
N VAL A 187 -6.27 6.78 5.46
CA VAL A 187 -6.59 8.21 5.28
C VAL A 187 -5.62 9.07 6.09
N PHE A 188 -5.48 8.77 7.39
CA PHE A 188 -4.59 9.53 8.28
C PHE A 188 -3.12 9.32 7.93
N GLY A 189 -2.70 8.07 7.74
CA GLY A 189 -1.34 7.73 7.35
C GLY A 189 -0.96 8.32 6.00
N GLY A 190 -1.84 8.19 5.00
CA GLY A 190 -1.64 8.80 3.69
C GLY A 190 -1.54 10.32 3.75
N TYR A 191 -2.37 10.98 4.58
CA TYR A 191 -2.32 12.43 4.73
C TYR A 191 -0.99 12.89 5.36
N ILE A 192 -0.60 12.29 6.49
CA ILE A 192 0.64 12.62 7.20
C ILE A 192 1.85 12.38 6.28
N LEU A 193 1.93 11.20 5.67
CA LEU A 193 3.04 10.84 4.78
C LEU A 193 3.06 11.68 3.49
N GLY A 194 1.89 12.07 2.98
CA GLY A 194 1.76 12.96 1.84
C GLY A 194 2.23 14.38 2.12
N VAL A 195 1.85 14.93 3.27
CA VAL A 195 2.37 16.22 3.77
C VAL A 195 3.89 16.15 3.92
N ILE A 196 4.39 15.04 4.47
CA ILE A 196 5.83 14.84 4.65
C ILE A 196 6.55 14.85 3.29
N ALA A 197 6.04 14.11 2.32
CA ALA A 197 6.61 14.09 0.97
C ALA A 197 6.56 15.46 0.29
N PHE A 198 5.46 16.19 0.45
CA PHE A 198 5.27 17.52 -0.13
C PHE A 198 6.34 18.51 0.36
N TYR A 199 6.54 18.59 1.68
CA TYR A 199 7.50 19.53 2.27
C TYR A 199 8.96 19.09 2.10
N SER A 200 9.25 17.79 2.23
CA SER A 200 10.62 17.28 2.03
C SER A 200 11.03 17.17 0.57
N ARG A 201 10.08 17.33 -0.37
CA ARG A 201 10.26 17.08 -1.82
C ARG A 201 10.90 15.71 -2.10
N SER A 202 10.61 14.71 -1.25
CA SER A 202 11.24 13.39 -1.32
C SER A 202 10.27 12.29 -0.90
N VAL A 203 10.39 11.14 -1.56
CA VAL A 203 9.64 9.92 -1.20
C VAL A 203 10.09 9.35 0.14
N LEU A 204 11.37 9.58 0.48
CA LEU A 204 12.00 9.08 1.70
C LEU A 204 11.94 10.08 2.87
N GLY A 205 11.45 11.31 2.68
CA GLY A 205 11.45 12.30 3.78
C GLY A 205 12.85 12.85 4.06
N GLY A 206 13.42 13.57 3.08
CA GLY A 206 14.68 14.30 3.25
C GLY A 206 14.63 15.33 4.39
N ASN A 207 15.78 15.93 4.74
CA ASN A 207 15.99 16.80 5.91
C ASN A 207 14.81 17.73 6.24
N MET A 208 13.94 17.27 7.14
CA MET A 208 12.76 18.03 7.59
C MET A 208 13.05 19.03 8.69
N HIS A 209 14.24 18.94 9.30
CA HIS A 209 14.65 19.75 10.44
C HIS A 209 14.43 21.27 10.27
N PRO A 210 14.72 21.89 9.10
CA PRO A 210 14.44 23.32 8.89
C PRO A 210 12.94 23.63 8.79
N TYR A 211 12.15 22.73 8.20
CA TYR A 211 10.71 22.93 7.97
C TYR A 211 9.88 22.77 9.24
N TRP A 212 10.18 21.78 10.09
CA TRP A 212 9.52 21.60 11.38
C TRP A 212 9.71 22.81 12.30
N ARG A 213 10.93 23.38 12.32
CA ARG A 213 11.21 24.62 13.05
C ARG A 213 10.43 25.83 12.50
N SER A 214 10.25 25.91 11.17
CA SER A 214 9.47 27.00 10.56
C SER A 214 7.96 26.88 10.83
N LEU A 215 7.41 25.65 10.83
CA LEU A 215 6.01 25.39 11.19
C LEU A 215 5.75 25.62 12.69
N ALA A 216 6.67 25.21 13.56
CA ALA A 216 6.61 25.49 15.00
C ALA A 216 6.71 27.00 15.32
N ASN A 217 7.31 27.80 14.43
CA ASN A 217 7.54 29.23 14.59
C ASN A 217 6.61 30.12 13.73
N GLY A 218 5.44 29.62 13.29
CA GLY A 218 4.39 30.46 12.71
C GLY A 218 4.41 30.67 11.19
N GLY A 219 5.04 29.79 10.41
CA GLY A 219 4.68 29.57 8.99
C GLY A 219 5.16 30.59 7.95
N ALA A 220 5.81 31.69 8.34
CA ALA A 220 6.25 32.74 7.40
C ALA A 220 7.35 32.30 6.40
N GLY A 221 8.09 31.23 6.69
CA GLY A 221 9.17 30.72 5.83
C GLY A 221 8.71 29.79 4.68
N VAL A 222 7.46 29.33 4.72
CA VAL A 222 6.96 28.28 3.81
C VAL A 222 6.74 28.81 2.39
N LEU A 223 6.40 30.09 2.23
CA LEU A 223 6.15 30.71 0.93
C LEU A 223 7.43 31.05 0.16
N ALA A 224 8.56 31.24 0.83
CA ALA A 224 9.82 31.62 0.20
C ALA A 224 10.45 30.47 -0.60
N VAL A 225 10.31 29.22 -0.12
CA VAL A 225 10.93 28.04 -0.75
C VAL A 225 10.06 27.42 -1.85
N ILE A 226 8.77 27.76 -1.90
CA ILE A 226 7.86 27.32 -3.00
C ILE A 226 8.11 28.13 -4.28
N ASN A 227 8.65 29.34 -4.16
CA ASN A 227 8.87 30.29 -5.27
C ASN A 227 10.32 30.33 -5.79
N ASP A 228 11.23 29.51 -5.28
CA ASP A 228 12.59 29.41 -5.84
C ASP A 228 12.59 28.33 -6.94
N PRO A 229 12.89 28.69 -8.21
CA PRO A 229 12.78 27.80 -9.37
C PRO A 229 13.71 26.58 -9.37
#